data_AF-A0A2V8IWI4-F1
#
_entry.id   AF-A0A2V8IWI4-F1
#
_cell.length_a   1.000
_cell.length_b   1.000
_cell.length_c   1.000
_cell.angle_alpha   90.00
_cell.angle_beta   90.00
_cell.angle_gamma   90.00
#
_symmetry.space_group_name_H-M   'P 1'
#
loop_
_entity.id
_entity.type
_entity.pdbx_description
1 polymer ?
#
loop_
_entity_poly.entity_id
_entity_poly.type
_entity_poly.pdbx_seq_one_letter_code
_entity_poly.pdbx_strand_id
1 'polypeptide(L)'
;MDITAPKLLEPAQGFKFRDSEQPIRLLIENASSTGVRPLSYTFEVASDSGFTTKLFSRAGVAPGSGGRTSVQVDRLEIGRAYFWRVRAEDGANTGPFASAGFEIFPKPAINPPNAIAPINNATTANATPVLTVQNSTTVGPVGNKSYEFQIANDQGFTQLVSAGIVSEGGGQTSMTSATLAGSRTYFWRARVTDGETTSPWMPTQSFQTPAAPPPPSPGPSPAPGGPCNSSNPQTIVECERAKYGHMSSSQTVSFLRSTATSLTRNGISGGPFGLLRKSSGSSCNGYSCDIICSGQGNSQKQWDVLSDAEGAQNPSWSGPSTVPNIRVDVCEIQ
;
A
#
# COMPACT_ATOMS: atom_id res chain seq x y z
N MET A 1 -72.69 -11.97 14.08
CA MET A 1 -71.75 -11.22 14.92
C MET A 1 -70.50 -11.09 14.10
N ASP A 2 -70.03 -9.86 13.92
CA ASP A 2 -68.95 -9.59 12.99
C ASP A 2 -67.72 -9.14 13.78
N ILE A 3 -66.58 -9.79 13.51
CA ILE A 3 -65.26 -9.43 14.00
C ILE A 3 -64.42 -9.10 12.77
N THR A 4 -63.87 -7.89 12.71
CA THR A 4 -63.03 -7.48 11.58
C THR A 4 -61.64 -8.12 11.66
N ALA A 5 -60.91 -8.18 10.54
CA ALA A 5 -59.49 -8.50 10.60
C ALA A 5 -58.74 -7.38 11.35
N PRO A 6 -57.75 -7.70 12.19
CA PRO A 6 -56.84 -6.68 12.71
C PRO A 6 -56.06 -6.04 11.56
N LYS A 7 -55.70 -4.76 11.70
CA LYS A 7 -54.87 -4.08 10.71
C LYS A 7 -53.40 -4.19 11.09
N LEU A 8 -52.58 -4.70 10.16
CA LEU A 8 -51.15 -4.89 10.39
C LEU A 8 -50.43 -3.53 10.38
N LEU A 9 -49.57 -3.30 11.37
CA LEU A 9 -48.75 -2.09 11.43
C LEU A 9 -47.27 -2.44 11.20
N GLU A 10 -46.71 -3.37 11.97
CA GLU A 10 -45.30 -3.77 11.88
C GLU A 10 -45.12 -5.27 12.12
N PRO A 11 -44.24 -5.95 11.37
CA PRO A 11 -43.67 -5.52 10.11
C PRO A 11 -44.74 -5.44 9.00
N ALA A 12 -44.66 -4.40 8.17
CA ALA A 12 -45.48 -4.31 6.96
C ALA A 12 -45.05 -5.36 5.92
N GLN A 13 -45.89 -5.56 4.89
CA GLN A 13 -45.58 -6.46 3.78
C GLN A 13 -44.24 -6.08 3.12
N GLY A 14 -43.34 -7.06 3.00
CA GLY A 14 -42.03 -6.91 2.37
C GLY A 14 -40.99 -6.21 3.23
N PHE A 15 -41.27 -5.95 4.52
CA PHE A 15 -40.27 -5.38 5.43
C PHE A 15 -39.05 -6.31 5.53
N LYS A 16 -37.87 -5.71 5.71
CA LYS A 16 -36.60 -6.44 5.80
C LYS A 16 -35.86 -6.06 7.06
N PHE A 17 -35.59 -7.04 7.91
CA PHE A 17 -34.84 -6.87 9.15
C PHE A 17 -33.35 -7.18 8.94
N ARG A 18 -32.48 -6.43 9.61
CA ARG A 18 -31.10 -6.81 9.90
C ARG A 18 -31.09 -7.77 11.10
N ASP A 19 -30.03 -8.58 11.22
CA ASP A 19 -29.88 -9.48 12.37
C ASP A 19 -29.86 -8.75 13.73
N SER A 20 -29.37 -7.50 13.73
CA SER A 20 -29.34 -6.63 14.91
C SER A 20 -30.69 -6.05 15.32
N GLU A 21 -31.71 -6.16 14.47
CA GLU A 21 -33.08 -5.66 14.73
C GLU A 21 -33.99 -6.75 15.32
N GLN A 22 -33.43 -7.94 15.57
CA GLN A 22 -34.09 -8.99 16.32
C GLN A 22 -33.90 -8.78 17.83
N PRO A 23 -34.85 -9.19 18.70
CA PRO A 23 -36.08 -9.93 18.42
C PRO A 23 -37.18 -9.09 17.74
N ILE A 24 -38.06 -9.76 16.99
CA ILE A 24 -39.03 -9.07 16.13
C ILE A 24 -40.29 -8.72 16.92
N ARG A 25 -40.79 -7.49 16.74
CA ARG A 25 -42.09 -7.07 17.27
C ARG A 25 -43.16 -7.17 16.17
N LEU A 26 -44.23 -7.91 16.45
CA LEU A 26 -45.46 -7.86 15.65
C LEU A 26 -46.40 -6.87 16.30
N LEU A 27 -46.88 -5.88 15.55
CA LEU A 27 -47.75 -4.81 16.01
C LEU A 27 -48.96 -4.70 15.09
N ILE A 28 -50.14 -4.62 15.69
CA ILE A 28 -51.42 -4.46 15.02
C ILE A 28 -52.20 -3.28 15.59
N GLU A 29 -53.08 -2.72 14.77
CA GLU A 29 -54.25 -1.98 15.22
C GLU A 29 -55.39 -2.98 15.47
N ASN A 30 -56.05 -2.83 16.62
CA ASN A 30 -57.02 -3.79 17.14
C ASN A 30 -58.23 -3.90 16.21
N ALA A 31 -58.69 -5.14 16.00
CA ALA A 31 -59.97 -5.40 15.34
C ALA A 31 -61.16 -4.79 16.11
N SER A 32 -62.24 -4.50 15.39
CA SER A 32 -63.52 -4.08 15.94
C SER A 32 -64.51 -5.24 15.94
N SER A 33 -65.48 -5.23 16.86
CA SER A 33 -66.58 -6.19 16.86
C SER A 33 -67.92 -5.55 17.23
N THR A 34 -69.01 -6.13 16.70
CA THR A 34 -70.39 -5.80 17.08
C THR A 34 -70.91 -6.60 18.29
N GLY A 35 -70.13 -7.56 18.81
CA GLY A 35 -70.51 -8.33 20.00
C GLY A 35 -70.04 -7.71 21.32
N VAL A 36 -70.58 -8.21 22.43
CA VAL A 36 -70.31 -7.72 23.79
C VAL A 36 -69.16 -8.44 24.50
N ARG A 37 -68.66 -9.53 23.91
CA ARG A 37 -67.58 -10.33 24.49
C ARG A 37 -66.22 -9.67 24.22
N PRO A 38 -65.26 -9.74 25.17
CA PRO A 38 -63.93 -9.21 24.94
C PRO A 38 -63.22 -9.99 23.84
N LEU A 39 -62.51 -9.25 22.98
CA LEU A 39 -61.65 -9.86 21.97
C LEU A 39 -60.36 -10.38 22.60
N SER A 40 -59.76 -11.37 21.94
CA SER A 40 -58.37 -11.81 22.10
C SER A 40 -57.79 -12.09 20.72
N TYR A 41 -56.46 -12.17 20.62
CA TYR A 41 -55.76 -12.37 19.36
C TYR A 41 -54.93 -13.64 19.36
N THR A 42 -54.86 -14.27 18.19
CA THR A 42 -53.92 -15.34 17.88
C THR A 42 -52.93 -14.84 16.83
N PHE A 43 -51.65 -14.77 17.20
CA PHE A 43 -50.53 -14.41 16.33
C PHE A 43 -49.78 -15.68 15.91
N GLU A 44 -49.42 -15.76 14.64
CA GLU A 44 -48.62 -16.88 14.12
C GLU A 44 -47.53 -16.35 13.18
N VAL A 45 -46.35 -16.97 13.22
CA VAL A 45 -45.27 -16.80 12.23
C VAL A 45 -44.91 -18.16 11.65
N ALA A 46 -44.72 -18.23 10.35
CA ALA A 46 -44.40 -19.44 9.61
C ALA A 46 -43.27 -19.20 8.59
N SER A 47 -42.59 -20.28 8.21
CA SER A 47 -41.59 -20.27 7.13
C SER A 47 -42.21 -20.38 5.73
N ASP A 48 -43.53 -20.62 5.64
CA ASP A 48 -44.27 -20.74 4.39
C ASP A 48 -45.58 -19.94 4.44
N SER A 49 -46.04 -19.48 3.28
CA SER A 49 -47.26 -18.67 3.14
C SER A 49 -48.55 -19.44 3.43
N GLY A 50 -48.51 -20.77 3.40
CA GLY A 50 -49.62 -21.64 3.78
C GLY A 50 -49.78 -21.81 5.29
N PHE A 51 -48.82 -21.34 6.09
CA PHE A 51 -48.74 -21.56 7.54
C PHE A 51 -48.75 -23.05 7.91
N THR A 52 -48.11 -23.88 7.07
CA THR A 52 -47.94 -25.33 7.29
C THR A 52 -46.88 -25.59 8.36
N THR A 53 -45.79 -24.83 8.32
CA THR A 53 -44.67 -24.88 9.27
C THR A 53 -44.64 -23.62 10.11
N LYS A 54 -45.32 -23.66 11.25
CA LYS A 54 -45.37 -22.53 12.20
C LYS A 54 -44.15 -22.56 13.11
N LEU A 55 -43.45 -21.44 13.16
CA LEU A 55 -42.26 -21.22 14.00
C LEU A 55 -42.61 -20.49 15.30
N PHE A 56 -43.72 -19.73 15.27
CA PHE A 56 -44.27 -19.05 16.43
C PHE A 56 -45.78 -19.12 16.39
N SER A 57 -46.41 -19.36 17.54
CA SER A 57 -47.86 -19.26 17.72
C SER A 57 -48.17 -18.80 19.13
N ARG A 58 -48.98 -17.76 19.27
CA ARG A 58 -49.43 -17.24 20.56
C ARG A 58 -50.89 -16.83 20.48
N ALA A 59 -51.73 -17.60 21.16
CA ALA A 59 -53.17 -17.37 21.28
C ALA A 59 -53.54 -16.64 22.58
N GLY A 60 -54.79 -16.17 22.67
CA GLY A 60 -55.34 -15.57 23.89
C GLY A 60 -54.70 -14.22 24.27
N VAL A 61 -54.09 -13.51 23.31
CA VAL A 61 -53.46 -12.21 23.58
C VAL A 61 -54.56 -11.17 23.77
N ALA A 62 -54.67 -10.60 24.97
CA ALA A 62 -55.64 -9.56 25.25
C ALA A 62 -55.33 -8.26 24.48
N PRO A 63 -56.36 -7.47 24.08
CA PRO A 63 -56.17 -6.18 23.44
C PRO A 63 -55.32 -5.23 24.30
N GLY A 64 -54.27 -4.68 23.71
CA GLY A 64 -53.44 -3.66 24.36
C GLY A 64 -54.12 -2.30 24.44
N SER A 65 -53.56 -1.42 25.27
CA SER A 65 -54.02 -0.05 25.46
C SER A 65 -53.83 0.80 24.19
N GLY A 66 -54.69 1.81 23.99
CA GLY A 66 -54.56 2.75 22.86
C GLY A 66 -54.92 2.15 21.50
N GLY A 67 -55.72 1.08 21.47
CA GLY A 67 -56.20 0.46 20.23
C GLY A 67 -55.14 -0.35 19.48
N ARG A 68 -54.02 -0.69 20.13
CA ARG A 68 -52.92 -1.45 19.53
C ARG A 68 -52.52 -2.63 20.40
N THR A 69 -52.13 -3.72 19.76
CA THR A 69 -51.66 -4.93 20.43
C THR A 69 -50.36 -5.36 19.79
N SER A 70 -49.40 -5.81 20.59
CA SER A 70 -48.15 -6.35 20.07
C SER A 70 -47.68 -7.59 20.81
N VAL A 71 -46.97 -8.45 20.08
CA VAL A 71 -46.23 -9.57 20.62
C VAL A 71 -44.79 -9.51 20.15
N GLN A 72 -43.88 -10.01 20.97
CA GLN A 72 -42.49 -10.21 20.60
C GLN A 72 -42.29 -11.65 20.14
N VAL A 73 -41.53 -11.81 19.06
CA VAL A 73 -41.12 -13.09 18.48
C VAL A 73 -39.62 -13.20 18.68
N ASP A 74 -39.19 -14.35 19.20
CA ASP A 74 -37.77 -14.63 19.42
C ASP A 74 -36.99 -14.64 18.09
N ARG A 75 -35.67 -14.69 18.23
CA ARG A 75 -34.75 -14.66 17.09
C ARG A 75 -35.07 -15.79 16.10
N LEU A 76 -35.28 -15.42 14.85
CA LEU A 76 -35.45 -16.33 13.72
C LEU A 76 -34.15 -16.42 12.91
N GLU A 77 -34.05 -17.46 12.09
CA GLU A 77 -32.88 -17.65 11.22
C GLU A 77 -32.76 -16.53 10.18
N ILE A 78 -31.53 -16.07 9.96
CA ILE A 78 -31.20 -15.06 8.96
C ILE A 78 -31.21 -15.64 7.55
N GLY A 79 -31.30 -14.78 6.53
CA GLY A 79 -31.27 -15.17 5.12
C GLY A 79 -32.55 -15.86 4.65
N ARG A 80 -33.68 -15.63 5.31
CA ARG A 80 -34.96 -16.29 5.03
C ARG A 80 -36.13 -15.31 5.00
N ALA A 81 -37.13 -15.66 4.21
CA ALA A 81 -38.44 -15.03 4.23
C ALA A 81 -39.36 -15.76 5.22
N TYR A 82 -40.21 -14.99 5.89
CA TYR A 82 -41.20 -15.45 6.85
C TYR A 82 -42.55 -14.81 6.56
N PHE A 83 -43.60 -15.46 7.03
CA PHE A 83 -44.97 -14.99 6.91
C PHE A 83 -45.57 -14.92 8.31
N TRP A 84 -46.25 -13.83 8.62
CA TRP A 84 -46.99 -13.72 9.87
C TRP A 84 -48.44 -13.41 9.59
N ARG A 85 -49.30 -13.89 10.49
CA ARG A 85 -50.73 -13.59 10.45
C ARG A 85 -51.29 -13.43 11.85
N VAL A 86 -52.41 -12.74 11.90
CA VAL A 86 -53.12 -12.44 13.13
C VAL A 86 -54.62 -12.39 12.86
N ARG A 87 -55.40 -12.93 13.80
CA ARG A 87 -56.87 -12.80 13.80
C ARG A 87 -57.36 -12.47 15.20
N ALA A 88 -58.56 -11.90 15.27
CA ALA A 88 -59.28 -11.68 16.52
C ALA A 88 -60.34 -12.76 16.74
N GLU A 89 -60.62 -13.08 18.01
CA GLU A 89 -61.64 -14.03 18.44
C GLU A 89 -62.21 -13.62 19.81
N ASP A 90 -63.46 -14.00 20.11
CA ASP A 90 -64.16 -13.63 21.36
C ASP A 90 -64.51 -14.85 22.24
N GLY A 91 -63.90 -16.00 21.94
CA GLY A 91 -64.14 -17.30 22.57
C GLY A 91 -65.32 -18.10 21.99
N ALA A 92 -66.18 -17.50 21.14
CA ALA A 92 -67.25 -18.22 20.42
C ALA A 92 -67.19 -18.04 18.90
N ASN A 93 -66.62 -16.93 18.44
CA ASN A 93 -66.55 -16.50 17.06
C ASN A 93 -65.09 -16.10 16.73
N THR A 94 -64.70 -16.34 15.48
CA THR A 94 -63.38 -15.97 14.96
C THR A 94 -63.52 -15.04 13.77
N GLY A 95 -62.77 -13.94 13.77
CA GLY A 95 -62.62 -13.06 12.62
C GLY A 95 -61.63 -13.60 11.57
N PRO A 96 -61.58 -12.96 10.39
CA PRO A 96 -60.62 -13.31 9.35
C PRO A 96 -59.17 -13.01 9.76
N PHE A 97 -58.22 -13.72 9.16
CA PHE A 97 -56.80 -13.42 9.29
C PHE A 97 -56.42 -12.20 8.45
N ALA A 98 -55.56 -11.35 9.01
CA ALA A 98 -54.68 -10.48 8.23
C ALA A 98 -53.27 -11.09 8.22
N SER A 99 -52.57 -11.01 7.08
CA SER A 99 -51.24 -11.60 6.90
C SER A 99 -50.28 -10.69 6.14
N ALA A 100 -49.00 -10.75 6.49
CA ALA A 100 -47.92 -10.12 5.74
C ALA A 100 -46.65 -10.98 5.75
N GLY A 101 -45.79 -10.79 4.75
CA GLY A 101 -44.46 -11.37 4.67
C GLY A 101 -43.38 -10.38 5.07
N PHE A 102 -42.29 -10.87 5.67
CA PHE A 102 -41.07 -10.11 5.93
C PHE A 102 -39.84 -10.99 5.67
N GLU A 103 -38.67 -10.38 5.55
CA GLU A 103 -37.40 -11.07 5.36
C GLU A 103 -36.44 -10.70 6.48
N ILE A 104 -35.59 -11.64 6.90
CA ILE A 104 -34.42 -11.34 7.72
C ILE A 104 -33.21 -11.48 6.84
N PHE A 105 -32.48 -10.39 6.62
CA PHE A 105 -31.31 -10.40 5.76
C PHE A 105 -30.25 -11.39 6.27
N PRO A 106 -29.50 -12.04 5.36
CA PRO A 106 -28.32 -12.79 5.76
C PRO A 106 -27.31 -11.83 6.41
N LYS A 107 -26.39 -12.38 7.20
CA LYS A 107 -25.31 -11.61 7.80
C LYS A 107 -24.49 -10.95 6.67
N PRO A 108 -24.27 -9.63 6.71
CA PRO A 108 -23.45 -8.95 5.71
C PRO A 108 -22.07 -9.59 5.60
N ALA A 109 -21.65 -9.84 4.37
CA ALA A 109 -20.31 -10.33 4.07
C ALA A 109 -19.83 -9.73 2.76
N ILE A 110 -18.53 -9.46 2.68
CA ILE A 110 -17.88 -8.99 1.46
C ILE A 110 -16.82 -10.01 1.06
N ASN A 111 -16.88 -10.50 -0.18
CA ASN A 111 -15.85 -11.39 -0.70
C ASN A 111 -14.56 -10.61 -0.97
N PRO A 112 -13.37 -11.25 -0.90
CA PRO A 112 -12.15 -10.58 -1.31
C PRO A 112 -12.24 -10.16 -2.79
N PRO A 113 -11.58 -9.06 -3.18
CA PRO A 113 -11.57 -8.65 -4.57
C PRO A 113 -10.70 -9.56 -5.43
N ASN A 114 -10.94 -9.58 -6.74
CA ASN A 114 -10.13 -10.36 -7.67
C ASN A 114 -9.08 -9.48 -8.34
N ALA A 115 -7.83 -9.92 -8.35
CA ALA A 115 -6.75 -9.19 -8.99
C ALA A 115 -6.93 -9.12 -10.51
N ILE A 116 -6.70 -7.94 -11.10
CA ILE A 116 -6.64 -7.76 -12.55
C ILE A 116 -5.20 -7.51 -12.98
N ALA A 117 -4.54 -6.52 -12.37
CA ALA A 117 -3.16 -6.19 -12.70
C ALA A 117 -2.48 -5.44 -11.55
N PRO A 118 -1.14 -5.53 -11.41
CA PRO A 118 -0.28 -6.50 -12.07
C PRO A 118 -0.41 -7.89 -11.42
N ILE A 119 -0.29 -8.96 -12.21
CA ILE A 119 -0.41 -10.35 -11.73
C ILE A 119 0.69 -11.22 -12.33
N ASN A 120 0.87 -12.44 -11.82
CA ASN A 120 1.75 -13.47 -12.40
C ASN A 120 3.21 -13.00 -12.64
N ASN A 121 3.78 -12.22 -11.72
CA ASN A 121 5.13 -11.65 -11.84
C ASN A 121 5.34 -10.74 -13.07
N ALA A 122 4.28 -10.11 -13.60
CA ALA A 122 4.41 -9.18 -14.71
C ALA A 122 5.36 -8.01 -14.39
N THR A 123 6.15 -7.59 -15.36
CA THR A 123 6.97 -6.38 -15.24
C THR A 123 6.12 -5.15 -15.55
N THR A 124 6.13 -4.16 -14.65
CA THR A 124 5.35 -2.94 -14.80
C THR A 124 6.04 -1.96 -15.75
N ALA A 125 5.26 -1.12 -16.43
CA ALA A 125 5.81 -0.18 -17.42
C ALA A 125 6.66 0.94 -16.78
N ASN A 126 6.38 1.30 -15.53
CA ASN A 126 7.08 2.33 -14.79
C ASN A 126 7.22 1.95 -13.31
N ALA A 127 7.95 2.77 -12.57
CA ALA A 127 8.19 2.61 -11.13
C ALA A 127 7.02 3.03 -10.23
N THR A 128 5.89 3.47 -10.80
CA THR A 128 4.66 3.87 -10.09
C THR A 128 3.49 3.01 -10.58
N PRO A 129 3.54 1.69 -10.32
CA PRO A 129 2.53 0.77 -10.84
C PRO A 129 1.11 1.13 -10.40
N VAL A 130 0.17 0.89 -11.31
CA VAL A 130 -1.26 0.94 -11.02
C VAL A 130 -1.72 -0.48 -10.66
N LEU A 131 -2.18 -0.64 -9.43
CA LEU A 131 -2.81 -1.87 -8.96
C LEU A 131 -4.30 -1.77 -9.26
N THR A 132 -4.86 -2.77 -9.92
CA THR A 132 -6.27 -2.82 -10.33
C THR A 132 -6.87 -4.14 -9.88
N VAL A 133 -8.06 -4.05 -9.28
CA VAL A 133 -8.89 -5.19 -8.91
C VAL A 133 -10.27 -5.09 -9.55
N GLN A 134 -10.86 -6.24 -9.83
CA GLN A 134 -12.29 -6.36 -10.06
C GLN A 134 -13.00 -6.18 -8.72
N ASN A 135 -14.06 -5.37 -8.70
CA ASN A 135 -14.80 -5.08 -7.48
C ASN A 135 -15.40 -6.35 -6.86
N SER A 136 -15.40 -6.39 -5.53
CA SER A 136 -15.94 -7.47 -4.73
C SER A 136 -17.45 -7.61 -4.85
N THR A 137 -17.91 -8.85 -4.83
CA THR A 137 -19.31 -9.20 -4.62
C THR A 137 -19.65 -9.23 -3.13
N THR A 138 -20.93 -9.09 -2.80
CA THR A 138 -21.41 -8.92 -1.42
C THR A 138 -22.59 -9.84 -1.15
N VAL A 139 -22.75 -10.25 0.10
CA VAL A 139 -23.93 -10.98 0.61
C VAL A 139 -24.62 -10.09 1.62
N GLY A 140 -25.95 -9.95 1.48
CA GLY A 140 -26.73 -9.06 2.34
C GLY A 140 -26.49 -7.57 2.05
N PRO A 141 -27.11 -6.69 2.85
CA PRO A 141 -26.94 -5.25 2.71
C PRO A 141 -25.56 -4.82 3.23
N VAL A 142 -24.82 -4.07 2.42
CA VAL A 142 -23.55 -3.44 2.81
C VAL A 142 -23.59 -1.96 2.43
N GLY A 143 -22.77 -1.16 3.10
CA GLY A 143 -22.61 0.26 2.86
C GLY A 143 -21.73 0.61 1.67
N ASN A 144 -21.29 1.87 1.64
CA ASN A 144 -20.34 2.36 0.63
C ASN A 144 -18.97 1.69 0.83
N LYS A 145 -18.40 1.15 -0.25
CA LYS A 145 -17.18 0.35 -0.18
C LYS A 145 -15.93 1.17 -0.47
N SER A 146 -14.86 0.89 0.28
CA SER A 146 -13.52 1.41 0.07
C SER A 146 -12.50 0.27 0.09
N TYR A 147 -11.50 0.37 -0.77
CA TYR A 147 -10.49 -0.66 -0.99
C TYR A 147 -9.17 -0.24 -0.40
N GLU A 148 -8.62 -1.09 0.45
CA GLU A 148 -7.27 -0.96 0.97
C GLU A 148 -6.33 -1.79 0.10
N PHE A 149 -5.24 -1.19 -0.39
CA PHE A 149 -4.18 -1.88 -1.10
C PHE A 149 -2.87 -1.77 -0.32
N GLN A 150 -2.06 -2.82 -0.39
CA GLN A 150 -0.76 -2.88 0.25
C GLN A 150 0.27 -3.46 -0.73
N ILE A 151 1.48 -2.91 -0.73
CA ILE A 151 2.67 -3.40 -1.44
C ILE A 151 3.77 -3.65 -0.40
N ALA A 152 4.46 -4.78 -0.51
CA ALA A 152 5.54 -5.19 0.37
C ALA A 152 6.74 -5.75 -0.41
N ASN A 153 7.92 -5.76 0.23
CA ASN A 153 9.11 -6.45 -0.27
C ASN A 153 9.06 -7.98 -0.03
N ASP A 154 8.18 -8.44 0.86
CA ASP A 154 8.04 -9.84 1.25
C ASP A 154 6.59 -10.32 1.15
N GLN A 155 6.41 -11.62 0.92
CA GLN A 155 5.09 -12.24 0.79
C GLN A 155 4.30 -12.24 2.12
N GLY A 156 4.98 -12.09 3.26
CA GLY A 156 4.34 -12.00 4.58
C GLY A 156 3.75 -10.64 4.89
N PHE A 157 3.99 -9.62 4.04
CA PHE A 157 3.62 -8.23 4.27
C PHE A 157 4.18 -7.69 5.61
N THR A 158 5.39 -8.11 5.98
CA THR A 158 6.10 -7.60 7.16
C THR A 158 6.91 -6.33 6.86
N GLN A 159 7.26 -6.11 5.59
CA GLN A 159 8.01 -4.96 5.09
C GLN A 159 7.18 -4.20 4.04
N LEU A 160 6.18 -3.46 4.51
CA LEU A 160 5.34 -2.60 3.67
C LEU A 160 6.15 -1.44 3.08
N VAL A 161 5.97 -1.20 1.77
CA VAL A 161 6.61 -0.09 1.04
C VAL A 161 5.62 0.92 0.49
N SER A 162 4.36 0.52 0.32
CA SER A 162 3.27 1.41 -0.10
C SER A 162 1.94 0.85 0.40
N ALA A 163 1.03 1.72 0.80
CA ALA A 163 -0.34 1.37 1.12
C ALA A 163 -1.26 2.55 0.81
N GLY A 164 -2.54 2.28 0.62
CA GLY A 164 -3.53 3.33 0.42
C GLY A 164 -4.95 2.81 0.56
N ILE A 165 -5.89 3.75 0.62
CA ILE A 165 -7.33 3.46 0.63
C ILE A 165 -7.98 4.32 -0.46
N VAL A 166 -8.80 3.70 -1.30
CA VAL A 166 -9.53 4.37 -2.38
C VAL A 166 -11.00 3.95 -2.37
N SER A 167 -11.90 4.87 -2.73
CA SER A 167 -13.32 4.54 -2.89
C SER A 167 -13.54 3.59 -4.07
N GLU A 168 -14.57 2.75 -3.98
CA GLU A 168 -14.95 1.84 -5.07
C GLU A 168 -15.21 2.58 -6.40
N GLY A 169 -14.60 2.09 -7.48
CA GLY A 169 -14.83 2.57 -8.84
C GLY A 169 -15.95 1.83 -9.59
N GLY A 170 -16.16 2.17 -10.86
CA GLY A 170 -17.18 1.54 -11.72
C GLY A 170 -16.77 0.15 -12.20
N GLY A 171 -17.12 -0.89 -11.44
CA GLY A 171 -16.83 -2.30 -11.74
C GLY A 171 -15.39 -2.72 -11.45
N GLN A 172 -14.41 -1.83 -11.62
CA GLN A 172 -13.03 -2.03 -11.19
C GLN A 172 -12.59 -0.87 -10.30
N THR A 173 -11.62 -1.16 -9.42
CA THR A 173 -11.02 -0.18 -8.54
C THR A 173 -9.51 -0.23 -8.68
N SER A 174 -8.90 0.94 -8.79
CA SER A 174 -7.46 1.07 -9.03
C SER A 174 -6.79 2.03 -8.06
N MET A 175 -5.52 1.78 -7.77
CA MET A 175 -4.65 2.66 -7.02
C MET A 175 -3.28 2.74 -7.68
N THR A 176 -2.80 3.96 -7.89
CA THR A 176 -1.41 4.23 -8.27
C THR A 176 -0.52 4.23 -7.04
N SER A 177 0.55 3.45 -7.05
CA SER A 177 1.50 3.42 -5.93
C SER A 177 2.40 4.67 -5.89
N ALA A 178 3.06 4.88 -4.76
CA ALA A 178 4.26 5.72 -4.72
C ALA A 178 5.38 5.13 -5.60
N THR A 179 6.40 5.93 -5.91
CA THR A 179 7.56 5.48 -6.68
C THR A 179 8.33 4.39 -5.95
N LEU A 180 8.47 3.23 -6.59
CA LEU A 180 9.17 2.06 -6.09
C LEU A 180 10.57 1.96 -6.69
N ALA A 181 11.51 1.34 -5.96
CA ALA A 181 12.83 1.07 -6.51
C ALA A 181 12.73 0.08 -7.70
N GLY A 182 13.46 0.38 -8.78
CA GLY A 182 13.54 -0.44 -10.00
C GLY A 182 14.27 -1.76 -9.79
N SER A 183 14.14 -2.68 -10.76
CA SER A 183 14.76 -4.01 -10.76
C SER A 183 14.45 -4.85 -9.51
N ARG A 184 13.23 -4.75 -8.98
CA ARG A 184 12.81 -5.48 -7.77
C ARG A 184 11.48 -6.19 -7.97
N THR A 185 11.32 -7.31 -7.29
CA THR A 185 10.02 -7.99 -7.16
C THR A 185 9.30 -7.46 -5.93
N TYR A 186 8.02 -7.15 -6.08
CA TYR A 186 7.14 -6.73 -4.98
C TYR A 186 5.92 -7.64 -4.91
N PHE A 187 5.36 -7.74 -3.71
CA PHE A 187 4.13 -8.46 -3.43
C PHE A 187 3.03 -7.46 -3.11
N TRP A 188 1.82 -7.70 -3.59
CA TRP A 188 0.68 -6.83 -3.28
C TRP A 188 -0.59 -7.62 -3.01
N ARG A 189 -1.46 -7.00 -2.23
CA ARG A 189 -2.80 -7.50 -1.89
C ARG A 189 -3.75 -6.34 -1.72
N ALA A 190 -5.03 -6.62 -1.92
CA ALA A 190 -6.12 -5.70 -1.63
C ALA A 190 -7.22 -6.38 -0.81
N ARG A 191 -7.97 -5.58 -0.06
CA ARG A 191 -9.23 -5.96 0.60
C ARG A 191 -10.20 -4.80 0.53
N VAL A 192 -11.46 -5.05 0.83
CA VAL A 192 -12.51 -4.05 0.80
C VAL A 192 -13.24 -3.98 2.14
N THR A 193 -13.72 -2.79 2.49
CA THR A 193 -14.55 -2.58 3.68
C THR A 193 -15.63 -1.55 3.39
N ASP A 194 -16.76 -1.67 4.07
CA ASP A 194 -17.80 -0.63 4.13
C ASP A 194 -17.81 0.13 5.46
N GLY A 195 -16.78 -0.06 6.30
CA GLY A 195 -16.66 0.50 7.65
C GLY A 195 -17.19 -0.41 8.76
N GLU A 196 -18.14 -1.30 8.47
CA GLU A 196 -18.70 -2.26 9.44
C GLU A 196 -18.27 -3.70 9.13
N THR A 197 -18.23 -4.02 7.85
CA THR A 197 -17.84 -5.32 7.28
C THR A 197 -16.54 -5.15 6.51
N THR A 198 -15.60 -6.07 6.73
CA THR A 198 -14.32 -6.10 6.01
C THR A 198 -14.13 -7.46 5.37
N SER A 199 -13.76 -7.49 4.10
CA SER A 199 -13.43 -8.74 3.41
C SER A 199 -12.12 -9.33 3.94
N PRO A 200 -11.89 -10.64 3.74
CA PRO A 200 -10.54 -11.18 3.72
C PRO A 200 -9.66 -10.43 2.70
N TRP A 201 -8.34 -10.57 2.86
CA TRP A 201 -7.40 -10.18 1.81
C TRP A 201 -7.58 -11.08 0.59
N MET A 202 -7.43 -10.52 -0.61
CA MET A 202 -7.29 -11.31 -1.83
C MET A 202 -6.03 -12.18 -1.80
N PRO A 203 -5.95 -13.23 -2.63
CA PRO A 203 -4.71 -13.96 -2.84
C PRO A 203 -3.57 -13.01 -3.20
N THR A 204 -2.41 -13.20 -2.57
CA THR A 204 -1.23 -12.35 -2.81
C THR A 204 -0.80 -12.48 -4.27
N GLN A 205 -0.54 -11.33 -4.89
CA GLN A 205 0.00 -11.23 -6.23
C GLN A 205 1.40 -10.64 -6.19
N SER A 206 2.15 -10.82 -7.27
CA SER A 206 3.49 -10.29 -7.40
C SER A 206 3.72 -9.67 -8.77
N PHE A 207 4.64 -8.72 -8.81
CA PHE A 207 5.07 -8.03 -10.01
C PHE A 207 6.53 -7.60 -9.87
N GLN A 208 7.14 -7.23 -11.00
CA GLN A 208 8.48 -6.68 -11.03
C GLN A 208 8.45 -5.23 -11.47
N THR A 209 9.20 -4.35 -10.82
CA THR A 209 9.44 -3.01 -11.35
C THR A 209 10.34 -3.07 -12.58
N PRO A 210 10.24 -2.11 -13.51
CA PRO A 210 11.14 -2.06 -14.65
C PRO A 210 12.58 -1.91 -14.18
N ALA A 211 13.52 -2.16 -15.09
CA ALA A 211 14.93 -1.91 -14.82
C ALA A 211 15.11 -0.52 -14.22
N ALA A 212 15.90 -0.42 -13.15
CA ALA A 212 16.32 0.89 -12.66
C ALA A 212 16.91 1.69 -13.84
N PRO A 213 16.64 3.01 -13.93
CA PRO A 213 17.30 3.84 -14.93
C PRO A 213 18.80 3.55 -14.89
N PRO A 214 19.47 3.40 -16.05
CA PRO A 214 20.90 3.25 -16.04
C PRO A 214 21.49 4.42 -15.23
N PRO A 215 22.52 4.17 -14.41
CA PRO A 215 23.24 5.29 -13.80
C PRO A 215 23.58 6.27 -14.93
N PRO A 216 23.52 7.60 -14.67
CA PRO A 216 23.82 8.58 -15.70
C PRO A 216 25.11 8.15 -16.40
N SER A 217 25.03 7.94 -17.71
CA SER A 217 26.21 7.62 -18.50
C SER A 217 27.29 8.63 -18.11
N PRO A 218 28.54 8.19 -17.86
CA PRO A 218 29.63 9.14 -17.72
C PRO A 218 29.49 10.14 -18.86
N GLY A 219 29.40 11.44 -18.54
CA GLY A 219 29.38 12.49 -19.55
C GLY A 219 30.52 12.25 -20.54
N PRO A 220 30.41 12.73 -21.81
CA PRO A 220 31.34 12.38 -22.87
C PRO A 220 32.76 12.45 -22.33
N SER A 221 33.39 11.28 -22.24
CA SER A 221 34.80 11.19 -21.92
C SER A 221 35.50 12.16 -22.86
N PRO A 222 36.27 13.14 -22.36
CA PRO A 222 37.10 13.95 -23.24
C PRO A 222 37.90 12.99 -24.12
N ALA A 223 37.92 13.26 -25.42
CA ALA A 223 38.70 12.47 -26.36
C ALA A 223 40.12 12.26 -25.81
N PRO A 224 40.72 11.06 -25.96
CA PRO A 224 42.10 10.84 -25.55
C PRO A 224 43.01 11.90 -26.19
N GLY A 225 43.66 12.72 -25.37
CA GLY A 225 44.73 13.63 -25.81
C GLY A 225 44.52 15.12 -25.55
N GLY A 226 43.36 15.56 -25.05
CA GLY A 226 43.15 16.96 -24.68
C GLY A 226 43.76 17.35 -23.31
N PRO A 227 44.49 18.47 -23.19
CA PRO A 227 44.89 19.01 -21.89
C PRO A 227 43.65 19.41 -21.06
N CYS A 228 43.55 18.94 -19.81
CA CYS A 228 42.50 19.38 -18.90
C CYS A 228 42.78 20.83 -18.46
N ASN A 229 41.97 21.79 -18.93
CA ASN A 229 42.16 23.22 -18.68
C ASN A 229 41.05 23.76 -17.79
N SER A 230 41.41 24.27 -16.62
CA SER A 230 40.49 24.86 -15.64
C SER A 230 41.28 25.68 -14.62
N SER A 231 40.67 26.70 -14.01
CA SER A 231 41.23 27.40 -12.85
C SER A 231 40.91 26.70 -11.52
N ASN A 232 40.04 25.69 -11.53
CA ASN A 232 39.69 24.89 -10.36
C ASN A 232 40.47 23.57 -10.37
N PRO A 233 41.31 23.29 -9.34
CA PRO A 233 42.12 22.09 -9.30
C PRO A 233 41.31 20.79 -9.20
N GLN A 234 40.20 20.77 -8.46
CA GLN A 234 39.32 19.59 -8.36
C GLN A 234 38.81 19.19 -9.75
N THR A 235 38.38 20.16 -10.56
CA THR A 235 37.93 19.92 -11.94
C THR A 235 39.04 19.39 -12.85
N ILE A 236 40.29 19.79 -12.61
CA ILE A 236 41.45 19.22 -13.34
C ILE A 236 41.63 17.75 -12.96
N VAL A 237 41.62 17.42 -11.67
CA VAL A 237 41.77 16.03 -11.20
C VAL A 237 40.65 15.15 -11.75
N GLU A 238 39.40 15.60 -11.67
CA GLU A 238 38.24 14.89 -12.23
C GLU A 238 38.37 14.65 -13.73
N CYS A 239 38.81 15.66 -14.49
CA CYS A 239 39.03 15.55 -15.93
C CYS A 239 40.14 14.56 -16.28
N GLU A 240 41.28 14.58 -15.56
CA GLU A 240 42.38 13.64 -15.80
C GLU A 240 42.00 12.22 -15.37
N ARG A 241 41.26 12.06 -14.27
CA ARG A 241 40.79 10.77 -13.78
C ARG A 241 39.78 10.12 -14.72
N ALA A 242 38.91 10.92 -15.35
CA ALA A 242 37.90 10.47 -16.31
C ALA A 242 38.51 9.83 -17.57
N LYS A 243 39.81 10.05 -17.87
CA LYS A 243 40.52 9.42 -18.99
C LYS A 243 40.78 7.92 -18.79
N TYR A 244 40.50 7.39 -17.60
CA TYR A 244 40.82 6.03 -17.22
C TYR A 244 39.58 5.30 -16.67
N GLY A 245 39.50 3.98 -16.89
CA GLY A 245 38.62 3.09 -16.12
C GLY A 245 39.16 2.86 -14.71
N HIS A 246 39.02 1.65 -14.16
CA HIS A 246 39.80 1.26 -12.99
C HIS A 246 41.29 1.16 -13.37
N MET A 247 42.15 1.96 -12.73
CA MET A 247 43.57 2.09 -13.07
C MET A 247 44.40 0.99 -12.42
N SER A 248 45.32 0.39 -13.18
CA SER A 248 46.45 -0.37 -12.62
C SER A 248 47.46 0.58 -11.94
N SER A 249 48.45 0.05 -11.23
CA SER A 249 49.52 0.87 -10.63
C SER A 249 50.29 1.70 -11.67
N SER A 250 50.49 1.19 -12.90
CA SER A 250 51.14 1.96 -13.97
C SER A 250 50.25 3.06 -14.53
N GLN A 251 48.95 2.78 -14.71
CA GLN A 251 47.98 3.79 -15.13
C GLN A 251 47.80 4.88 -14.06
N THR A 252 47.89 4.52 -12.79
CA THR A 252 47.84 5.47 -11.66
C THR A 252 48.99 6.46 -11.72
N VAL A 253 50.22 6.00 -11.99
CA VAL A 253 51.37 6.91 -12.17
C VAL A 253 51.20 7.81 -13.40
N SER A 254 50.69 7.28 -14.51
CA SER A 254 50.38 8.08 -15.69
C SER A 254 49.34 9.17 -15.40
N PHE A 255 48.28 8.82 -14.66
CA PHE A 255 47.26 9.76 -14.19
C PHE A 255 47.86 10.86 -13.29
N LEU A 256 48.65 10.50 -12.28
CA LEU A 256 49.28 11.47 -11.37
C LEU A 256 50.21 12.42 -12.15
N ARG A 257 50.95 11.89 -13.12
CA ARG A 257 51.82 12.69 -13.99
C ARG A 257 51.02 13.68 -14.84
N SER A 258 49.99 13.22 -15.55
CA SER A 258 49.12 14.10 -16.33
C SER A 258 48.44 15.16 -15.48
N THR A 259 48.03 14.80 -14.26
CA THR A 259 47.41 15.73 -13.30
C THR A 259 48.40 16.79 -12.82
N ALA A 260 49.61 16.40 -12.40
CA ALA A 260 50.66 17.35 -12.00
C ALA A 260 51.01 18.32 -13.14
N THR A 261 51.21 17.81 -14.36
CA THR A 261 51.46 18.65 -15.54
C THR A 261 50.29 19.59 -15.85
N SER A 262 49.04 19.11 -15.77
CA SER A 262 47.86 19.95 -16.00
C SER A 262 47.70 21.03 -14.92
N LEU A 263 47.91 20.72 -13.64
CA LEU A 263 47.86 21.71 -12.55
C LEU A 263 48.94 22.79 -12.72
N THR A 264 50.17 22.40 -13.04
CA THR A 264 51.28 23.34 -13.30
C THR A 264 50.98 24.22 -14.51
N ARG A 265 50.53 23.63 -15.64
CA ARG A 265 50.21 24.35 -16.87
C ARG A 265 49.07 25.37 -16.67
N ASN A 266 48.06 25.02 -15.88
CA ASN A 266 46.94 25.92 -15.58
C ASN A 266 47.28 26.97 -14.52
N GLY A 267 48.51 26.99 -13.99
CA GLY A 267 48.96 27.99 -13.02
C GLY A 267 48.27 27.86 -11.65
N ILE A 268 47.86 26.64 -11.26
CA ILE A 268 47.25 26.41 -9.95
C ILE A 268 48.24 26.80 -8.85
N SER A 269 47.78 27.59 -7.89
CA SER A 269 48.60 28.09 -6.79
C SER A 269 49.16 26.95 -5.94
N GLY A 270 50.45 27.02 -5.59
CA GLY A 270 51.13 25.98 -4.81
C GLY A 270 52.00 25.04 -5.65
N GLY A 271 51.98 25.17 -6.98
CA GLY A 271 52.91 24.51 -7.89
C GLY A 271 54.30 25.16 -7.97
N PRO A 272 55.20 24.65 -8.83
CA PRO A 272 54.96 23.55 -9.76
C PRO A 272 54.73 22.23 -9.01
N PHE A 273 53.91 21.36 -9.59
CA PHE A 273 53.48 20.11 -8.97
C PHE A 273 54.29 18.92 -9.49
N GLY A 274 54.38 17.88 -8.68
CA GLY A 274 55.13 16.68 -8.98
C GLY A 274 54.58 15.43 -8.31
N LEU A 275 55.24 14.30 -8.54
CA LEU A 275 54.90 13.03 -7.93
C LEU A 275 55.78 12.78 -6.70
N LEU A 276 55.17 12.32 -5.61
CA LEU A 276 55.90 11.96 -4.40
C LEU A 276 56.55 10.59 -4.59
N ARG A 277 57.88 10.52 -4.61
CA ARG A 277 58.60 9.24 -4.66
C ARG A 277 58.46 8.51 -3.34
N LYS A 278 58.25 7.19 -3.40
CA LYS A 278 58.06 6.34 -2.23
C LYS A 278 58.96 5.11 -2.33
N SER A 279 59.95 5.04 -1.44
CA SER A 279 60.95 3.95 -1.41
C SER A 279 60.52 2.74 -0.57
N SER A 280 59.41 2.82 0.17
CA SER A 280 58.86 1.72 1.00
C SER A 280 57.37 1.89 1.29
N GLY A 281 56.68 0.79 1.61
CA GLY A 281 55.22 0.75 1.83
C GLY A 281 54.39 0.67 0.54
N SER A 282 53.06 0.75 0.65
CA SER A 282 52.15 0.71 -0.50
C SER A 282 52.45 1.85 -1.48
N SER A 283 52.87 1.51 -2.70
CA SER A 283 53.29 2.44 -3.74
C SER A 283 52.83 1.98 -5.12
N CYS A 284 52.73 2.93 -6.05
CA CYS A 284 52.42 2.70 -7.45
C CYS A 284 53.70 2.92 -8.25
N ASN A 285 54.39 1.82 -8.58
CA ASN A 285 55.67 1.83 -9.31
C ASN A 285 56.71 2.83 -8.74
N GLY A 286 56.86 2.85 -7.41
CA GLY A 286 57.84 3.71 -6.73
C GLY A 286 57.37 5.13 -6.42
N TYR A 287 56.09 5.45 -6.64
CA TYR A 287 55.46 6.73 -6.26
C TYR A 287 54.28 6.50 -5.31
N SER A 288 53.77 7.55 -4.68
CA SER A 288 52.45 7.48 -4.05
C SER A 288 51.38 7.12 -5.08
N CYS A 289 50.31 6.47 -4.65
CA CYS A 289 49.21 6.07 -5.53
C CYS A 289 48.12 7.14 -5.67
N ASP A 290 48.22 8.19 -4.89
CA ASP A 290 47.14 9.10 -4.53
C ASP A 290 47.64 10.52 -4.23
N ILE A 291 48.94 10.71 -4.01
CA ILE A 291 49.51 12.02 -3.62
C ILE A 291 50.18 12.72 -4.80
N ILE A 292 49.81 13.99 -4.99
CA ILE A 292 50.60 15.00 -5.71
C ILE A 292 51.32 15.88 -4.70
N CYS A 293 52.54 16.28 -4.98
CA CYS A 293 53.35 17.11 -4.08
C CYS A 293 53.85 18.38 -4.76
N SER A 294 54.35 19.31 -3.95
CA SER A 294 55.20 20.41 -4.38
C SER A 294 56.20 20.80 -3.30
N GLY A 295 57.26 21.51 -3.69
CA GLY A 295 58.34 21.87 -2.77
C GLY A 295 59.19 20.67 -2.33
N GLN A 296 60.17 20.94 -1.45
CA GLN A 296 61.12 19.93 -0.95
C GLN A 296 61.42 20.17 0.52
N GLY A 297 61.87 19.14 1.24
CA GLY A 297 62.23 19.27 2.64
C GLY A 297 61.05 19.76 3.49
N ASN A 298 61.32 20.67 4.44
CA ASN A 298 60.30 21.19 5.35
C ASN A 298 59.25 22.11 4.70
N SER A 299 59.47 22.55 3.45
CA SER A 299 58.47 23.33 2.71
C SER A 299 57.56 22.47 1.82
N GLN A 300 57.71 21.14 1.89
CA GLN A 300 56.90 20.23 1.08
C GLN A 300 55.41 20.32 1.45
N LYS A 301 54.60 20.32 0.40
CA LYS A 301 53.13 20.29 0.44
C LYS A 301 52.66 19.05 -0.29
N GLN A 302 51.63 18.40 0.22
CA GLN A 302 51.05 17.19 -0.38
C GLN A 302 49.53 17.32 -0.48
N TRP A 303 48.98 16.93 -1.63
CA TRP A 303 47.56 16.87 -1.90
C TRP A 303 47.17 15.44 -2.22
N ASP A 304 46.12 14.97 -1.55
CA ASP A 304 45.46 13.72 -1.89
C ASP A 304 44.49 13.97 -3.04
N VAL A 305 44.75 13.27 -4.14
CA VAL A 305 44.01 13.37 -5.39
C VAL A 305 43.19 12.13 -5.74
N LEU A 306 43.28 11.07 -4.92
CA LEU A 306 42.46 9.87 -5.04
C LEU A 306 42.09 9.37 -3.65
N SER A 307 40.84 9.58 -3.27
CA SER A 307 40.32 9.03 -2.02
C SER A 307 40.36 7.50 -2.00
N ASP A 308 40.78 6.98 -0.85
CA ASP A 308 41.25 5.61 -0.62
C ASP A 308 40.21 4.70 0.05
N ALA A 309 38.91 4.99 -0.09
CA ALA A 309 37.86 4.06 0.28
C ALA A 309 37.98 2.78 -0.58
N GLU A 310 38.84 1.87 -0.12
CA GLU A 310 39.20 0.55 -0.64
C GLU A 310 39.01 0.36 -2.15
N GLY A 311 39.96 0.90 -2.93
CA GLY A 311 40.04 0.66 -4.38
C GLY A 311 39.12 1.51 -5.26
N ALA A 312 38.31 2.41 -4.68
CA ALA A 312 37.36 3.22 -5.45
C ALA A 312 38.02 4.19 -6.45
N GLN A 313 39.27 4.63 -6.21
CA GLN A 313 40.00 5.57 -7.08
C GLN A 313 39.17 6.82 -7.44
N ASN A 314 38.43 7.35 -6.47
CA ASN A 314 37.55 8.50 -6.67
C ASN A 314 38.40 9.79 -6.63
N PRO A 315 38.28 10.68 -7.64
CA PRO A 315 39.09 11.88 -7.73
C PRO A 315 38.79 12.86 -6.58
N SER A 316 39.85 13.41 -6.01
CA SER A 316 39.80 14.38 -4.91
C SER A 316 40.83 15.50 -5.11
N TRP A 317 40.75 16.55 -4.30
CA TRP A 317 41.76 17.57 -4.19
C TRP A 317 41.78 18.05 -2.74
N SER A 318 42.37 17.23 -1.88
CA SER A 318 42.42 17.47 -0.44
C SER A 318 43.84 17.86 -0.01
N GLY A 319 43.98 18.98 0.71
CA GLY A 319 45.27 19.53 1.13
C GLY A 319 45.41 21.03 0.80
N PRO A 320 46.63 21.60 0.90
CA PRO A 320 47.88 20.89 1.16
C PRO A 320 48.04 20.48 2.63
N SER A 321 48.43 19.23 2.84
CA SER A 321 49.05 18.79 4.10
C SER A 321 50.53 19.20 4.10
N THR A 322 51.03 19.64 5.25
CA THR A 322 52.41 20.09 5.46
C THR A 322 53.04 19.43 6.69
N VAL A 323 54.36 19.55 6.84
CA VAL A 323 55.10 19.06 8.02
C VAL A 323 54.49 19.66 9.31
N PRO A 324 54.30 18.88 10.39
CA PRO A 324 54.76 17.50 10.61
C PRO A 324 53.79 16.40 10.13
N ASN A 325 52.68 16.76 9.49
CA ASN A 325 51.60 15.83 9.17
C ASN A 325 51.80 15.07 7.84
N ILE A 326 52.97 15.20 7.22
CA ILE A 326 53.34 14.48 6.00
C ILE A 326 54.68 13.78 6.20
N ARG A 327 54.86 12.66 5.48
CA ARG A 327 56.20 12.09 5.28
C ARG A 327 56.89 12.89 4.19
N VAL A 328 58.01 13.54 4.52
CA VAL A 328 58.80 14.29 3.54
C VAL A 328 59.62 13.33 2.68
N ASP A 329 59.43 13.39 1.36
CA ASP A 329 60.19 12.63 0.36
C ASP A 329 60.55 13.48 -0.86
N VAL A 330 61.23 12.90 -1.84
CA VAL A 330 61.53 13.60 -3.10
C VAL A 330 60.25 13.84 -3.88
N CYS A 331 59.92 15.11 -4.10
CA CYS A 331 58.88 15.50 -5.05
C CYS A 331 59.45 15.64 -6.47
N GLU A 332 59.04 14.78 -7.40
CA GLU A 332 59.49 14.81 -8.79
C GLU A 332 58.57 15.71 -9.62
N ILE A 333 58.96 16.98 -9.77
CA ILE A 333 58.21 18.00 -10.53
C ILE A 333 58.03 17.59 -12.00
N GLN A 334 56.82 17.79 -12.53
CA GLN A 334 56.41 17.47 -13.91
C GLN A 334 56.08 18.69 -14.75
#